data_AF-A0A800JHB5-F1
#
_entry.id   AF-A0A800JHB5-F1
#
_cell.length_a   1.000
_cell.length_b   1.000
_cell.length_c   1.000
_cell.angle_alpha   90.00
_cell.angle_beta   90.00
_cell.angle_gamma   90.00
#
_symmetry.space_group_name_H-M   'P 1'
#
loop_
_entity.id
_entity.type
_entity.pdbx_description
1 polymer ?
#
loop_
_entity_poly.entity_id
_entity_poly.type
_entity_poly.pdbx_seq_one_letter_code
_entity_poly.pdbx_strand_id
1 'polypeptide(L)'
;MKIKAGIAISLIPWFLALGLYYSLAIHMYHSLGGWPESIGTRGFSSALLMHNNIHGFYISNLALFTIFVVPVIILLCLFVPRWRYLVIYLSLQLLGMLVFFLQMFFAPDGYTNWWLD
;
A
#
# COMPACT_ATOMS: atom_id res chain seq x y z
N MET A 1 20.53 3.51 15.40
CA MET A 1 20.31 3.03 14.02
C MET A 1 21.01 3.96 13.05
N LYS A 2 21.79 3.46 12.09
CA LYS A 2 22.37 4.33 11.04
C LYS A 2 21.21 4.92 10.21
N ILE A 3 21.21 6.23 9.94
CA ILE A 3 20.11 6.95 9.25
C ILE A 3 19.65 6.22 7.98
N LYS A 4 20.61 5.70 7.19
CA LYS A 4 20.33 4.93 5.97
C LYS A 4 19.48 3.68 6.20
N ALA A 5 19.78 2.92 7.27
CA ALA A 5 19.03 1.72 7.61
C ALA A 5 17.60 2.07 8.05
N GLY A 6 17.42 3.15 8.79
CA GLY A 6 16.08 3.62 9.20
C GLY A 6 15.21 4.04 8.03
N ILE A 7 15.80 4.76 7.08
CA ILE A 7 15.11 5.15 5.83
C ILE A 7 14.69 3.89 5.07
N ALA A 8 15.60 2.94 4.85
CA ALA A 8 15.29 1.70 4.15
C ALA A 8 14.13 0.94 4.81
N ILE A 9 14.17 0.79 6.15
CA ILE A 9 13.10 0.13 6.91
C ILE A 9 11.76 0.87 6.75
N SER A 10 11.79 2.21 6.76
CA SER A 10 10.58 3.02 6.63
C SER A 10 9.92 2.90 5.26
N LEU A 11 10.67 2.60 4.21
CA LEU A 11 10.12 2.45 2.87
C LEU A 11 9.46 1.08 2.64
N ILE A 12 9.82 0.05 3.43
CA ILE A 12 9.36 -1.32 3.24
C ILE A 12 7.83 -1.44 3.12
N PRO A 13 6.99 -0.83 3.99
CA PRO A 13 5.56 -1.08 3.97
C PRO A 13 4.89 -0.67 2.64
N TRP A 14 5.19 0.53 2.16
CA TRP A 14 4.61 1.03 0.91
C TRP A 14 5.24 0.41 -0.34
N PHE A 15 6.50 -0.03 -0.27
CA PHE A 15 7.10 -0.85 -1.32
C PHE A 15 6.44 -2.23 -1.42
N LEU A 16 6.12 -2.85 -0.27
CA LEU A 16 5.40 -4.13 -0.24
C LEU A 16 3.96 -3.96 -0.74
N ALA A 17 3.28 -2.87 -0.38
CA ALA A 17 1.97 -2.52 -0.92
C ALA A 17 2.01 -2.42 -2.46
N LEU A 18 3.02 -1.73 -3.00
CA LEU A 18 3.22 -1.62 -4.45
C LEU A 18 3.43 -2.99 -5.10
N GLY A 19 4.29 -3.82 -4.50
CA GLY A 19 4.53 -5.19 -4.97
C GLY A 19 3.25 -6.01 -4.99
N LEU A 20 2.45 -5.96 -3.92
CA LEU A 20 1.17 -6.67 -3.83
C LEU A 20 0.14 -6.16 -4.84
N TYR A 21 0.10 -4.86 -5.10
CA TYR A 21 -0.80 -4.25 -6.07
C TYR A 21 -0.52 -4.76 -7.49
N TYR A 22 0.75 -4.71 -7.92
CA TYR A 22 1.12 -5.19 -9.25
C TYR A 22 1.09 -6.72 -9.35
N SER A 23 1.42 -7.46 -8.28
CA SER A 23 1.28 -8.91 -8.30
C SER A 23 -0.16 -9.34 -8.42
N LEU A 24 -1.11 -8.63 -7.79
CA LEU A 24 -2.53 -8.93 -7.93
C LEU A 24 -3.01 -8.65 -9.35
N ALA A 25 -2.59 -7.53 -9.96
CA ALA A 25 -2.89 -7.23 -11.37
C ALA A 25 -2.47 -8.37 -12.30
N ILE A 26 -1.23 -8.86 -12.14
CA ILE A 26 -0.69 -9.98 -12.93
C ILE A 26 -1.46 -11.27 -12.67
N HIS A 27 -1.69 -11.63 -11.40
CA HIS A 27 -2.42 -12.86 -11.04
C HIS A 27 -3.86 -12.82 -11.59
N MET A 28 -4.51 -11.67 -11.53
CA MET A 28 -5.85 -11.46 -12.06
C MET A 28 -5.88 -11.64 -13.57
N TYR A 29 -4.99 -10.96 -14.30
CA TYR A 29 -4.92 -11.05 -15.75
C TYR A 29 -4.75 -12.49 -16.25
N HIS A 30 -3.84 -13.24 -15.64
CA HIS A 30 -3.62 -14.64 -16.00
C HIS A 30 -4.76 -15.57 -15.59
N SER A 31 -5.43 -15.30 -14.47
CA SER A 31 -6.51 -16.16 -13.98
C SER A 31 -7.80 -15.98 -14.78
N LEU A 32 -8.06 -14.76 -15.27
CA LEU A 32 -9.29 -14.41 -15.99
C LEU A 32 -9.10 -14.41 -17.51
N GLY A 33 -7.85 -14.45 -17.99
CA GLY A 33 -7.53 -14.26 -19.42
C GLY A 33 -7.70 -12.82 -19.90
N GLY A 34 -7.73 -11.85 -18.98
CA GLY A 34 -8.04 -10.46 -19.23
C GLY A 34 -8.34 -9.68 -17.94
N TRP A 35 -8.98 -8.51 -18.08
CA TRP A 35 -9.44 -7.71 -16.94
C TRP A 35 -10.89 -8.07 -16.58
N PRO A 36 -11.28 -7.97 -15.29
CA PRO A 36 -12.63 -8.33 -14.87
C PRO A 36 -13.68 -7.41 -15.52
N GLU A 37 -14.74 -8.02 -16.07
CA GLU A 37 -15.87 -7.30 -16.67
C GLU A 37 -16.95 -6.90 -15.65
N SER A 38 -16.83 -7.36 -14.41
CA SER A 38 -17.81 -7.13 -13.35
C SER A 38 -17.14 -6.66 -12.05
N ILE A 39 -17.82 -5.78 -11.33
CA ILE A 39 -17.41 -5.30 -10.01
C ILE A 39 -17.35 -6.46 -9.00
N GLY A 40 -16.38 -6.40 -8.09
CA GLY A 40 -16.18 -7.36 -7.02
C GLY A 40 -15.45 -8.63 -7.47
N THR A 41 -15.71 -9.75 -6.78
CA THR A 41 -14.91 -10.98 -6.88
C THR A 41 -15.64 -12.15 -7.54
N ARG A 42 -16.75 -11.87 -8.26
CA ARG A 42 -17.51 -12.92 -8.94
C ARG A 42 -16.65 -13.57 -10.03
N GLY A 43 -16.59 -14.91 -10.01
CA GLY A 43 -15.77 -15.68 -10.96
C GLY A 43 -14.30 -15.81 -10.57
N PHE A 44 -13.87 -15.25 -9.44
CA PHE A 44 -12.50 -15.44 -8.96
C PHE A 44 -12.32 -16.89 -8.49
N SER A 45 -11.22 -17.50 -8.91
CA SER A 45 -10.77 -18.75 -8.30
C SER A 45 -10.48 -18.54 -6.81
N SER A 46 -10.46 -19.62 -6.04
CA SER A 46 -10.11 -19.55 -4.61
C SER A 46 -8.73 -18.92 -4.37
N ALA A 47 -7.76 -19.21 -5.22
CA ALA A 47 -6.41 -18.65 -5.16
C ALA A 47 -6.40 -17.13 -5.45
N LEU A 48 -7.13 -16.68 -6.48
CA LEU A 48 -7.23 -15.26 -6.80
C LEU A 48 -7.97 -14.48 -5.71
N LEU A 49 -9.04 -15.05 -5.17
CA LEU A 49 -9.78 -14.47 -4.06
C LEU A 49 -8.91 -14.34 -2.80
N MET A 50 -8.11 -15.37 -2.48
CA MET A 50 -7.17 -15.32 -1.36
C MET A 50 -6.13 -14.21 -1.56
N HIS A 51 -5.56 -14.09 -2.77
CA HIS A 51 -4.60 -13.03 -3.08
C HIS A 51 -5.23 -11.63 -2.93
N ASN A 52 -6.44 -11.45 -3.47
CA ASN A 52 -7.20 -10.21 -3.32
C ASN A 52 -7.43 -9.86 -1.85
N ASN A 53 -7.82 -10.83 -1.02
CA ASN A 53 -8.08 -10.60 0.40
C ASN A 53 -6.80 -10.21 1.17
N ILE A 54 -5.67 -10.86 0.88
CA ILE A 54 -4.37 -10.51 1.49
C ILE A 54 -3.97 -9.08 1.12
N HIS A 55 -4.06 -8.77 -0.17
CA HIS A 55 -3.75 -7.45 -0.71
C HIS A 55 -4.64 -6.36 -0.09
N GLY A 56 -5.96 -6.56 -0.13
CA GLY A 56 -6.94 -5.63 0.41
C GLY A 56 -6.78 -5.42 1.92
N PHE A 57 -6.58 -6.51 2.68
CA PHE A 57 -6.31 -6.42 4.11
C PHE A 57 -5.03 -5.63 4.40
N TYR A 58 -3.93 -5.92 3.70
CA TYR A 58 -2.65 -5.25 3.91
C TYR A 58 -2.73 -3.75 3.62
N ILE A 59 -3.21 -3.37 2.44
CA ILE A 59 -3.27 -1.97 2.01
C ILE A 59 -4.25 -1.17 2.87
N SER A 60 -5.43 -1.72 3.16
CA SER A 60 -6.43 -1.01 3.97
C SER A 60 -5.89 -0.70 5.37
N ASN A 61 -5.29 -1.70 6.04
CA ASN A 61 -4.71 -1.47 7.37
C ASN A 61 -3.53 -0.50 7.32
N LEU A 62 -2.64 -0.62 6.33
CA LEU A 62 -1.50 0.28 6.18
C LEU A 62 -1.93 1.72 5.90
N ALA A 63 -2.94 1.92 5.06
CA ALA A 63 -3.50 3.23 4.74
C ALA A 63 -4.17 3.86 5.98
N LEU A 64 -5.02 3.10 6.68
CA LEU A 64 -5.67 3.58 7.91
C LEU A 64 -4.64 3.95 8.98
N PHE A 65 -3.63 3.09 9.19
CA PHE A 65 -2.53 3.38 10.11
C PHE A 65 -1.77 4.65 9.69
N THR A 66 -1.46 4.79 8.41
CA THR A 66 -0.69 5.93 7.88
C THR A 66 -1.49 7.24 7.93
N ILE A 67 -2.80 7.20 7.72
CA ILE A 67 -3.65 8.40 7.72
C ILE A 67 -3.99 8.84 9.14
N PHE A 68 -4.33 7.89 10.03
CA PHE A 68 -4.88 8.23 11.35
C PHE A 68 -3.86 8.12 12.49
N VAL A 69 -2.92 7.18 12.41
CA VAL A 69 -2.00 6.90 13.52
C VAL A 69 -0.69 7.65 13.34
N VAL A 70 -0.10 7.63 12.15
CA VAL A 70 1.20 8.26 11.88
C VAL A 70 1.21 9.77 12.19
N PRO A 71 0.21 10.59 11.80
CA PRO A 71 0.20 12.01 12.13
C PRO A 71 0.16 12.26 13.64
N VAL A 72 -0.62 11.46 14.38
CA VAL A 72 -0.69 11.55 15.84
C VAL A 72 0.67 11.25 16.46
N ILE A 73 1.36 10.19 16.01
CA ILE A 73 2.70 9.86 16.48
C ILE A 73 3.69 10.98 16.15
N ILE A 74 3.63 11.57 14.95
CA ILE A 74 4.48 12.70 14.57
C ILE A 74 4.28 13.87 15.53
N LEU A 75 3.03 14.23 15.83
CA LEU A 75 2.72 15.30 16.80
C LEU A 75 3.35 15.00 18.16
N LEU A 76 3.19 13.77 18.68
CA LEU A 76 3.80 13.34 19.94
C LEU A 76 5.34 13.42 19.89
N CYS A 77 5.96 13.00 18.79
CA CYS A 77 7.41 13.09 18.60
C CYS A 77 7.93 14.53 18.54
N LEU A 78 7.12 15.49 18.09
CA LEU A 78 7.50 16.90 18.07
C LEU A 78 7.50 17.53 19.48
N PHE A 79 6.57 17.11 20.35
CA PHE A 79 6.48 17.55 21.74
C PHE A 79 7.65 17.05 22.61
N VAL A 80 8.17 15.85 22.35
CA VAL A 80 9.27 15.26 23.12
C VAL A 80 10.60 15.47 22.39
N PRO A 81 11.51 16.37 22.86
CA PRO A 81 12.73 16.72 22.11
C PRO A 81 13.61 15.51 21.75
N ARG A 82 13.64 14.49 22.62
CA ARG A 82 14.39 13.25 22.40
C ARG A 82 13.83 12.41 21.25
N TRP A 83 12.59 12.58 20.83
CA TRP A 83 11.94 11.75 19.80
C TRP A 83 11.86 12.43 18.44
N ARG A 84 12.24 13.71 18.33
CA ARG A 84 12.14 14.48 17.08
C ARG A 84 12.87 13.84 15.90
N TYR A 85 13.95 13.09 16.17
CA TYR A 85 14.67 12.37 15.12
C TYR A 85 13.83 11.27 14.44
N LEU A 86 12.74 10.78 15.06
CA LEU A 86 11.85 9.78 14.50
C LEU A 86 10.91 10.35 13.42
N VAL A 87 10.68 11.67 13.45
CA VAL A 87 9.74 12.35 12.54
C VAL A 87 10.09 12.06 11.08
N ILE A 88 11.38 12.03 10.71
CA ILE A 88 11.79 11.75 9.32
C ILE A 88 11.30 10.38 8.84
N TYR A 89 11.38 9.34 9.68
CA TYR A 89 10.98 7.97 9.34
C TYR A 89 9.46 7.84 9.23
N LEU A 90 8.73 8.56 10.08
CA LEU A 90 7.27 8.60 10.07
C LEU A 90 6.75 9.40 8.86
N SER A 91 7.39 10.51 8.51
CA SER A 91 7.08 11.29 7.31
C SER A 91 7.29 10.49 6.03
N LEU A 92 8.25 9.56 6.02
CA LEU A 92 8.43 8.64 4.89
C LEU A 92 7.24 7.69 4.70
N GLN A 93 6.45 7.39 5.73
CA GLN A 93 5.20 6.63 5.56
C GLN A 93 4.16 7.45 4.79
N LEU A 94 3.99 8.74 5.16
CA LEU A 94 3.07 9.65 4.46
C LEU A 94 3.50 9.84 3.00
N LEU A 95 4.80 10.06 2.78
CA LEU A 95 5.34 10.18 1.42
C LEU A 95 5.20 8.88 0.63
N GLY A 96 5.49 7.73 1.27
CA GLY A 96 5.34 6.41 0.66
C GLY A 96 3.92 6.13 0.19
N MET A 97 2.92 6.51 1.00
CA MET A 97 1.51 6.43 0.61
C MET A 97 1.20 7.24 -0.64
N LEU A 98 1.66 8.51 -0.69
CA LEU A 98 1.45 9.38 -1.85
C LEU A 98 2.11 8.82 -3.11
N VAL A 99 3.36 8.36 -2.99
CA VAL A 99 4.10 7.76 -4.11
C VAL A 99 3.41 6.49 -4.59
N PHE A 100 2.95 5.64 -3.67
CA PHE A 100 2.18 4.44 -4.00
C PHE A 100 0.93 4.79 -4.81
N PHE A 101 0.09 5.73 -4.35
CA PHE A 101 -1.10 6.15 -5.08
C PHE A 101 -0.78 6.71 -6.48
N LEU A 102 0.29 7.50 -6.62
CA LEU A 102 0.72 8.00 -7.92
C LEU A 102 1.15 6.87 -8.87
N GLN A 103 1.83 5.85 -8.34
CA GLN A 103 2.30 4.72 -9.14
C GLN A 103 1.19 3.75 -9.54
N MET A 104 0.05 3.76 -8.85
CA MET A 104 -1.12 2.95 -9.24
C MET A 104 -1.65 3.33 -10.62
N PHE A 105 -1.52 4.60 -11.02
CA PHE A 105 -1.96 5.09 -12.33
C PHE A 105 -1.13 4.56 -13.51
N PHE A 106 -0.02 3.85 -13.26
CA PHE A 106 0.71 3.17 -14.32
C PHE A 106 0.23 1.73 -14.57
N ALA A 107 -0.68 1.22 -13.74
CA ALA A 107 -1.30 -0.07 -14.00
C ALA A 107 -2.40 0.05 -15.08
N PRO A 108 -2.71 -1.05 -15.80
CA PRO A 108 -3.71 -1.05 -16.86
C PRO A 108 -5.09 -0.57 -16.38
N ASP A 109 -5.77 0.25 -17.18
CA ASP A 109 -7.05 0.88 -16.82
C ASP A 109 -8.10 -0.14 -16.36
N GLY A 110 -8.18 -1.31 -17.01
CA GLY A 110 -9.13 -2.36 -16.62
C GLY A 110 -8.92 -2.89 -15.19
N TYR A 111 -7.67 -2.93 -14.72
CA TYR A 111 -7.36 -3.30 -13.33
C TYR A 111 -7.58 -2.13 -12.37
N THR A 112 -7.07 -0.95 -12.74
CA THR A 112 -7.15 0.24 -11.89
C THR A 112 -8.60 0.65 -11.64
N ASN A 113 -9.46 0.60 -12.66
CA ASN A 113 -10.89 0.88 -12.52
C ASN A 113 -11.57 -0.13 -11.59
N TRP A 114 -11.34 -1.44 -11.81
CA TRP A 114 -11.89 -2.47 -10.93
C TRP A 114 -11.43 -2.34 -9.47
N TRP A 115 -10.19 -1.89 -9.23
CA TRP A 115 -9.68 -1.70 -7.87
C TRP A 115 -10.31 -0.48 -7.18
N LEU A 116 -10.65 0.55 -7.95
CA LEU A 116 -11.26 1.79 -7.45
C LEU A 116 -12.78 1.67 -7.26
N ASP A 117 -13.42 0.67 -7.88
CA ASP A 117 -14.85 0.33 -7.75
C ASP A 117 -15.17 -0.43 -6.44
#